data_AF-A0A6I1R450-F1
#
_entry.id   AF-A0A6I1R450-F1
#
_cell.length_a   1.000
_cell.length_b   1.000
_cell.length_c   1.000
_cell.angle_alpha   90.00
_cell.angle_beta   90.00
_cell.angle_gamma   90.00
#
_symmetry.space_group_name_H-M   'P 1'
#
loop_
_entity.id
_entity.type
_entity.pdbx_description
1 polymer ?
#
loop_
_entity_poly.entity_id
_entity_poly.type
_entity_poly.pdbx_seq_one_letter_code
_entity_poly.pdbx_strand_id
1 'polypeptide(L)'
;MKPARHGLTIGAFHSGIDDACKQVRSVWGRGLLLDIHGQGTEAEVIFRGTGNGRSVAGVVQRFGHEALTGANSIFGQLALRGYKSLPDVGGNEGETRYTGGYTTRTYGSHHGTGIGAIQLEFGTRLRARANLDKTAAAVADAIAIFASEYLPANRTTIKPRLEAHLDLM
;
A
#
# COMPACT_ATOMS: atom_id res chain seq x y z
N MET A 1 34.26 -8.31 22.11
CA MET A 1 32.94 -8.68 21.59
C MET A 1 32.15 -7.39 21.34
N LYS A 2 31.90 -6.98 20.09
CA LYS A 2 31.06 -5.80 19.80
C LYS A 2 29.58 -6.27 19.75
N PRO A 3 28.64 -5.57 20.39
CA PRO A 3 27.24 -5.96 20.31
C PRO A 3 26.67 -5.71 18.91
N ALA A 4 25.78 -6.60 18.47
CA ALA A 4 25.15 -6.60 17.16
C ALA A 4 24.25 -5.37 16.96
N ARG A 5 24.75 -4.38 16.23
CA ARG A 5 24.02 -3.12 15.91
C ARG A 5 22.88 -3.30 14.88
N HIS A 6 22.67 -4.50 14.34
CA HIS A 6 21.70 -4.76 13.26
C HIS A 6 20.26 -5.02 13.74
N GLY A 7 20.04 -5.47 14.99
CA GLY A 7 18.70 -5.77 15.51
C GLY A 7 17.89 -4.53 15.93
N LEU A 8 18.57 -3.46 16.34
CA LEU A 8 17.94 -2.23 16.82
C LEU A 8 17.32 -1.39 15.68
N THR A 9 17.84 -1.50 14.46
CA THR A 9 17.40 -0.68 13.32
C THR A 9 16.18 -1.25 12.61
N ILE A 10 16.12 -2.57 12.40
CA ILE A 10 14.94 -3.24 11.80
C ILE A 10 13.74 -3.16 12.74
N GLY A 11 13.96 -3.41 14.04
CA GLY A 11 12.92 -3.29 15.06
C GLY A 11 12.36 -1.85 15.14
N ALA A 12 13.23 -0.85 15.18
CA ALA A 12 12.81 0.56 15.20
C ALA A 12 12.06 0.96 13.91
N PHE A 13 12.51 0.49 12.75
CA PHE A 13 11.83 0.72 11.48
C PHE A 13 10.40 0.17 11.49
N HIS A 14 10.22 -1.10 11.89
CA HIS A 14 8.89 -1.71 11.96
C HIS A 14 8.00 -1.11 13.04
N SER A 15 8.57 -0.65 14.15
CA SER A 15 7.82 0.13 15.15
C SER A 15 7.28 1.43 14.54
N GLY A 16 8.10 2.15 13.78
CA GLY A 16 7.68 3.38 13.12
C GLY A 16 6.54 3.17 12.11
N ILE A 17 6.61 2.09 11.33
CA ILE A 17 5.52 1.73 10.40
C ILE A 17 4.24 1.39 11.17
N ASP A 18 4.34 0.60 12.24
CA ASP A 18 3.19 0.21 13.05
C ASP A 18 2.51 1.43 13.68
N ASP A 19 3.30 2.36 14.24
CA ASP A 19 2.79 3.59 14.84
C ASP A 19 2.12 4.50 13.82
N ALA A 20 2.70 4.66 12.62
CA ALA A 20 2.06 5.38 11.52
C ALA A 20 0.74 4.72 11.10
N CYS A 21 0.70 3.39 10.99
CA CYS A 21 -0.53 2.65 10.67
C CYS A 21 -1.59 2.85 11.74
N LYS A 22 -1.24 2.77 13.03
CA LYS A 22 -2.16 3.04 14.15
C LYS A 22 -2.70 4.45 14.10
N GLN A 23 -1.87 5.45 13.80
CA GLN A 23 -2.30 6.84 13.69
C GLN A 23 -3.27 7.04 12.52
N VAL A 24 -2.98 6.48 11.34
CA VAL A 24 -3.88 6.54 10.19
C VAL A 24 -5.23 5.89 10.53
N ARG A 25 -5.23 4.72 11.18
CA ARG A 25 -6.48 4.09 11.63
C ARG A 25 -7.23 4.90 12.67
N SER A 26 -6.55 5.48 13.66
CA SER A 26 -7.25 6.21 14.72
C SER A 26 -7.93 7.47 14.18
N VAL A 27 -7.31 8.11 13.19
CA VAL A 27 -7.83 9.35 12.59
C VAL A 27 -8.82 9.06 11.47
N TRP A 28 -8.59 8.07 10.61
CA TRP A 28 -9.34 7.87 9.36
C TRP A 28 -10.10 6.54 9.31
N GLY A 29 -9.89 5.65 10.29
CA GLY A 29 -10.49 4.31 10.35
C GLY A 29 -9.82 3.30 9.41
N ARG A 30 -9.30 3.76 8.27
CA ARG A 30 -8.60 2.96 7.25
C ARG A 30 -7.63 3.82 6.45
N GLY A 31 -6.70 3.17 5.75
CA GLY A 31 -5.74 3.86 4.89
C GLY A 31 -4.99 2.92 3.94
N LEU A 32 -3.93 3.46 3.34
CA LEU A 32 -3.05 2.74 2.42
C LEU A 32 -1.60 2.88 2.89
N LEU A 33 -0.86 1.77 2.88
CA LEU A 33 0.59 1.70 3.01
C LEU A 33 1.20 1.37 1.65
N LEU A 34 2.18 2.17 1.24
CA LEU A 34 2.95 1.94 0.02
C LEU A 34 4.39 1.58 0.38
N ASP A 35 4.82 0.40 -0.06
CA ASP A 35 6.17 -0.13 0.12
C ASP A 35 6.93 0.03 -1.20
N ILE A 36 7.76 1.08 -1.30
CA ILE A 36 8.39 1.52 -2.56
C ILE A 36 9.80 0.92 -2.68
N HIS A 37 10.02 0.14 -3.74
CA HIS A 37 11.26 -0.59 -3.99
C HIS A 37 11.76 -0.44 -5.42
N GLY A 38 13.01 -0.86 -5.64
CA GLY A 38 13.59 -0.96 -6.96
C GLY A 38 14.02 -2.39 -7.25
N GLN A 39 13.78 -2.84 -8.48
CA GLN A 39 14.21 -4.14 -8.96
C GLN A 39 15.13 -4.03 -10.18
N GLY A 40 15.90 -5.10 -10.44
CA GLY A 40 16.84 -5.22 -11.56
C GLY A 40 16.53 -6.36 -12.54
N THR A 41 15.39 -7.03 -12.41
CA THR A 41 14.93 -8.08 -13.33
C THR A 41 14.43 -7.52 -14.65
N GLU A 42 13.54 -6.51 -14.61
CA GLU A 42 12.88 -5.95 -15.80
C GLU A 42 13.04 -4.43 -15.80
N ALA A 43 13.79 -3.86 -16.74
CA ALA A 43 14.21 -2.46 -16.66
C ALA A 43 13.05 -1.45 -16.69
N GLU A 44 11.95 -1.77 -17.39
CA GLU A 44 10.84 -0.85 -17.69
C GLU A 44 9.53 -1.21 -16.98
N VAL A 45 9.54 -2.22 -16.12
CA VAL A 45 8.32 -2.78 -15.51
C VAL A 45 8.22 -2.38 -14.04
N ILE A 46 6.98 -2.14 -13.61
CA ILE A 46 6.60 -2.05 -12.20
C ILE A 46 5.98 -3.37 -11.79
N PHE A 47 6.58 -4.11 -10.84
CA PHE A 47 5.88 -5.27 -10.28
C PHE A 47 4.92 -4.84 -9.18
N ARG A 48 3.72 -5.41 -9.20
CA ARG A 48 2.71 -5.29 -8.16
C ARG A 48 2.92 -6.38 -7.12
N GLY A 49 3.15 -5.98 -5.87
CA GLY A 49 3.22 -6.92 -4.76
C GLY A 49 2.10 -6.71 -3.75
N THR A 50 1.06 -7.53 -3.82
CA THR A 50 -0.07 -7.52 -2.87
C THR A 50 -0.43 -8.90 -2.32
N GLY A 51 0.36 -9.92 -2.65
CA GLY A 51 0.07 -11.30 -2.32
C GLY A 51 -1.18 -11.80 -3.04
N ASN A 52 -1.34 -11.44 -4.32
CA ASN A 52 -2.55 -11.68 -5.11
C ASN A 52 -3.80 -11.04 -4.49
N GLY A 53 -3.71 -9.75 -4.17
CA GLY A 53 -4.82 -8.97 -3.61
C GLY A 53 -5.02 -9.13 -2.09
N ARG A 54 -4.32 -10.06 -1.44
CA ARG A 54 -4.49 -10.33 0.01
C ARG A 54 -4.19 -9.10 0.86
N SER A 55 -3.05 -8.44 0.68
CA SER A 55 -2.68 -7.30 1.53
C SER A 55 -3.57 -6.06 1.32
N VAL A 56 -4.34 -6.02 0.23
CA VAL A 56 -5.32 -4.96 -0.08
C VAL A 56 -6.78 -5.42 0.04
N ALA A 57 -7.03 -6.60 0.63
CA ALA A 57 -8.35 -7.23 0.70
C ALA A 57 -9.45 -6.30 1.25
N GLY A 58 -9.15 -5.46 2.26
CA GLY A 58 -10.14 -4.55 2.84
C GLY A 58 -10.57 -3.41 1.90
N VAL A 59 -9.69 -2.99 0.98
CA VAL A 59 -10.04 -2.01 -0.07
C VAL A 59 -10.87 -2.71 -1.15
N VAL A 60 -10.41 -3.88 -1.61
CA VAL A 60 -11.09 -4.67 -2.65
C VAL A 60 -12.47 -5.13 -2.20
N GLN A 61 -12.64 -5.56 -0.95
CA GLN A 61 -13.94 -5.93 -0.39
C GLN A 61 -14.95 -4.77 -0.43
N ARG A 62 -14.45 -3.53 -0.31
CA ARG A 62 -15.30 -2.33 -0.24
C ARG A 62 -15.67 -1.78 -1.61
N PHE A 63 -14.73 -1.80 -2.54
CA PHE A 63 -14.84 -1.10 -3.84
C PHE A 63 -14.72 -2.03 -5.04
N GLY A 64 -14.60 -3.34 -4.82
CA GLY A 64 -14.36 -4.32 -5.86
C GLY A 64 -12.90 -4.34 -6.33
N HIS A 65 -12.63 -5.22 -7.30
CA HIS A 65 -11.29 -5.39 -7.88
C HIS A 65 -10.83 -4.15 -8.66
N GLU A 66 -11.75 -3.25 -9.03
CA GLU A 66 -11.43 -1.98 -9.70
C GLU A 66 -10.49 -1.10 -8.86
N ALA A 67 -10.53 -1.18 -7.53
CA ALA A 67 -9.58 -0.47 -6.70
C ALA A 67 -8.13 -0.96 -6.87
N LEU A 68 -7.92 -2.19 -7.35
CA LEU A 68 -6.59 -2.74 -7.60
C LEU A 68 -6.13 -2.60 -9.05
N THR A 69 -7.04 -2.75 -10.02
CA THR A 69 -6.68 -2.79 -11.45
C THR A 69 -7.55 -1.93 -12.37
N GLY A 70 -8.61 -1.31 -11.85
CA GLY A 70 -9.49 -0.43 -12.63
C GLY A 70 -8.82 0.90 -12.96
N ALA A 71 -9.48 1.72 -13.79
CA ALA A 71 -8.92 2.97 -14.32
C ALA A 71 -8.47 3.96 -13.23
N ASN A 72 -9.15 4.01 -12.09
CA ASN A 72 -8.80 4.89 -10.96
C ASN A 72 -7.86 4.23 -9.94
N SER A 73 -7.47 2.96 -10.14
CA SER A 73 -6.44 2.31 -9.32
C SER A 73 -5.06 2.91 -9.59
N ILE A 74 -4.12 2.72 -8.66
CA ILE A 74 -2.72 3.14 -8.87
C ILE A 74 -2.16 2.54 -10.16
N PHE A 75 -2.36 1.24 -10.39
CA PHE A 75 -1.83 0.55 -11.57
C PHE A 75 -2.57 0.96 -12.85
N GLY A 76 -3.88 1.18 -12.80
CA GLY A 76 -4.64 1.69 -13.94
C GLY A 76 -4.21 3.09 -14.36
N GLN A 77 -3.99 3.99 -13.40
CA GLN A 77 -3.48 5.33 -13.67
C GLN A 77 -2.05 5.33 -14.23
N LEU A 78 -1.20 4.40 -13.77
CA LEU A 78 0.13 4.20 -14.33
C LEU A 78 0.06 3.64 -15.76
N ALA A 79 -0.83 2.68 -16.02
CA ALA A 79 -1.05 2.12 -17.36
C ALA A 79 -1.55 3.19 -18.36
N LEU A 80 -2.48 4.06 -17.95
CA LEU A 80 -2.94 5.20 -18.76
C LEU A 80 -1.82 6.20 -19.11
N ARG A 81 -0.74 6.23 -18.32
CA ARG A 81 0.47 7.05 -18.55
C ARG A 81 1.56 6.28 -19.30
N GLY A 82 1.28 5.08 -19.79
CA GLY A 82 2.19 4.26 -20.57
C GLY A 82 3.19 3.43 -19.74
N TYR A 83 3.00 3.32 -18.43
CA TYR A 83 3.83 2.44 -17.61
C TYR A 83 3.29 1.00 -17.65
N LYS A 84 4.17 0.03 -17.84
CA LYS A 84 3.82 -1.38 -17.77
C LYS A 84 3.92 -1.88 -16.34
N SER A 85 2.85 -2.53 -15.85
CA SER A 85 2.90 -3.30 -14.62
C SER A 85 2.81 -4.80 -14.88
N LEU A 86 3.38 -5.60 -13.97
CA LEU A 86 3.14 -7.03 -13.92
C LEU A 86 2.56 -7.42 -12.55
N PRO A 87 1.43 -8.16 -12.52
CA PRO A 87 0.57 -8.52 -13.66
C PRO A 87 -0.02 -7.30 -14.37
N ASP A 88 -0.43 -7.49 -15.62
CA ASP A 88 -1.11 -6.45 -16.37
C ASP A 88 -2.48 -6.14 -15.75
N VAL A 89 -2.91 -4.88 -15.83
CA VAL A 89 -4.17 -4.42 -15.22
C VAL A 89 -5.41 -5.02 -15.87
N GLY A 90 -5.34 -5.38 -17.15
CA GLY A 90 -6.41 -6.08 -17.89
C GLY A 90 -6.29 -7.60 -17.89
N GLY A 91 -5.23 -8.15 -17.27
CA GLY A 91 -4.96 -9.59 -17.26
C GLY A 91 -5.64 -10.33 -16.11
N ASN A 92 -5.87 -11.63 -16.32
CA ASN A 92 -6.36 -12.55 -15.26
C ASN A 92 -5.20 -13.22 -14.49
N GLU A 93 -3.97 -12.79 -14.72
CA GLU A 93 -2.79 -13.39 -14.13
C GLU A 93 -2.55 -12.92 -12.70
N GLY A 94 -2.10 -13.85 -11.86
CA GLY A 94 -1.60 -13.56 -10.53
C GLY A 94 -0.17 -13.04 -10.53
N GLU A 95 0.21 -12.39 -9.44
CA GLU A 95 1.57 -11.98 -9.12
C GLU A 95 2.45 -13.23 -8.96
N THR A 96 3.48 -13.36 -9.81
CA THR A 96 4.44 -14.48 -9.79
C THR A 96 5.82 -14.09 -9.27
N ARG A 97 6.13 -12.78 -9.25
CA ARG A 97 7.39 -12.22 -8.77
C ARG A 97 7.12 -10.94 -7.98
N TYR A 98 7.96 -10.69 -6.97
CA TYR A 98 7.81 -9.55 -6.06
C TYR A 98 6.39 -9.41 -5.49
N THR A 99 5.83 -10.54 -5.07
CA THR A 99 4.40 -10.69 -4.71
C THR A 99 4.04 -10.09 -3.35
N GLY A 100 4.82 -9.15 -2.84
CA GLY A 100 4.69 -8.58 -1.49
C GLY A 100 5.60 -9.25 -0.46
N GLY A 101 6.44 -8.43 0.16
CA GLY A 101 7.40 -8.79 1.20
C GLY A 101 6.83 -8.73 2.62
N TYR A 102 7.74 -8.66 3.60
CA TYR A 102 7.38 -8.67 5.02
C TYR A 102 6.42 -7.53 5.38
N THR A 103 6.67 -6.31 4.91
CA THR A 103 5.85 -5.13 5.22
C THR A 103 4.39 -5.31 4.78
N THR A 104 4.14 -5.68 3.52
CA THR A 104 2.77 -5.83 3.02
C THR A 104 2.02 -7.00 3.67
N ARG A 105 2.74 -8.07 4.02
CA ARG A 105 2.20 -9.22 4.76
C ARG A 105 1.85 -8.86 6.20
N THR A 106 2.71 -8.12 6.90
CA THR A 106 2.50 -7.77 8.30
C THR A 106 1.38 -6.74 8.49
N TYR A 107 1.36 -5.67 7.68
CA TYR A 107 0.44 -4.54 7.91
C TYR A 107 -0.81 -4.55 7.02
N GLY A 108 -0.87 -5.44 6.03
CA GLY A 108 -1.96 -5.49 5.07
C GLY A 108 -3.31 -5.88 5.65
N SER A 109 -4.36 -5.35 5.02
CA SER A 109 -5.77 -5.39 5.49
C SER A 109 -6.39 -6.77 5.66
N HIS A 110 -5.85 -7.83 5.06
CA HIS A 110 -6.27 -9.22 5.34
C HIS A 110 -6.19 -9.64 6.81
N HIS A 111 -5.43 -8.92 7.65
CA HIS A 111 -5.39 -9.12 9.09
C HIS A 111 -6.42 -8.28 9.85
N GLY A 112 -7.37 -7.64 9.17
CA GLY A 112 -8.33 -6.72 9.79
C GLY A 112 -7.69 -5.40 10.23
N THR A 113 -6.49 -5.08 9.74
CA THR A 113 -5.75 -3.86 10.12
C THR A 113 -6.40 -2.59 9.58
N GLY A 114 -7.38 -2.66 8.67
CA GLY A 114 -7.90 -1.47 7.99
C GLY A 114 -6.87 -0.73 7.11
N ILE A 115 -5.65 -1.26 6.94
CA ILE A 115 -4.61 -0.68 6.08
C ILE A 115 -4.44 -1.55 4.85
N GLY A 116 -4.84 -1.09 3.67
CA GLY A 116 -4.42 -1.74 2.43
C GLY A 116 -2.91 -1.58 2.26
N ALA A 117 -2.18 -2.61 1.85
CA ALA A 117 -0.73 -2.48 1.64
C ALA A 117 -0.32 -2.94 0.23
N ILE A 118 0.43 -2.11 -0.49
CA ILE A 118 0.91 -2.40 -1.85
C ILE A 118 2.42 -2.21 -1.89
N GLN A 119 3.13 -3.19 -2.43
CA GLN A 119 4.54 -3.06 -2.81
C GLN A 119 4.64 -2.67 -4.28
N LEU A 120 5.44 -1.65 -4.58
CA LEU A 120 5.73 -1.16 -5.92
C LEU A 120 7.21 -1.36 -6.23
N GLU A 121 7.51 -2.14 -7.25
CA GLU A 121 8.87 -2.58 -7.56
C GLU A 121 9.32 -2.06 -8.92
N PHE A 122 10.01 -0.92 -8.91
CA PHE A 122 10.32 -0.18 -10.13
C PHE A 122 11.60 -0.70 -10.80
N GLY A 123 11.50 -0.99 -12.09
CA GLY A 123 12.64 -1.34 -12.94
C GLY A 123 13.74 -0.27 -12.97
N THR A 124 14.95 -0.70 -13.33
CA THR A 124 16.15 0.17 -13.35
C THR A 124 16.01 1.38 -14.26
N ARG A 125 15.36 1.25 -15.43
CA ARG A 125 15.16 2.38 -16.35
C ARG A 125 14.18 3.41 -15.78
N LEU A 126 13.15 2.97 -15.06
CA LEU A 126 12.18 3.87 -14.44
C LEU A 126 12.82 4.72 -13.33
N ARG A 127 13.81 4.18 -12.63
CA ARG A 127 14.54 4.87 -11.55
C ARG A 127 15.85 5.52 -12.00
N ALA A 128 16.20 5.44 -13.28
CA ALA A 128 17.38 6.10 -13.81
C ALA A 128 17.25 7.62 -13.63
N ARG A 129 18.38 8.33 -13.42
CA ARG A 129 18.37 9.78 -13.14
C ARG A 129 17.58 10.58 -14.17
N ALA A 130 17.64 10.19 -15.44
CA ALA A 130 16.91 10.85 -16.53
C ALA A 130 15.37 10.64 -16.48
N ASN A 131 14.89 9.61 -15.79
CA ASN A 131 13.48 9.22 -15.73
C ASN A 131 12.86 9.37 -14.34
N LEU A 132 13.68 9.63 -13.31
CA LEU A 132 13.25 9.58 -11.91
C LEU A 132 12.12 10.56 -11.62
N ASP A 133 12.28 11.82 -12.03
CA ASP A 133 11.28 12.87 -11.76
C ASP A 133 9.96 12.59 -12.50
N LYS A 134 10.05 12.16 -13.77
CA LYS A 134 8.89 11.76 -14.56
C LYS A 134 8.14 10.59 -13.92
N THR A 135 8.87 9.59 -13.43
CA THR A 135 8.29 8.41 -12.77
C THR A 135 7.66 8.79 -11.43
N ALA A 136 8.35 9.57 -10.62
CA ALA A 136 7.84 10.04 -9.32
C ALA A 136 6.57 10.87 -9.47
N ALA A 137 6.52 11.79 -10.45
CA ALA A 137 5.33 12.58 -10.75
C ALA A 137 4.14 11.70 -11.15
N ALA A 138 4.34 10.73 -12.05
CA ALA A 138 3.28 9.82 -12.47
C ALA A 138 2.74 8.96 -11.31
N VAL A 139 3.62 8.49 -10.42
CA VAL A 139 3.23 7.74 -9.22
C VAL A 139 2.47 8.62 -8.23
N ALA A 140 2.93 9.86 -7.99
CA ALA A 140 2.25 10.80 -7.11
C ALA A 140 0.83 11.12 -7.60
N ASP A 141 0.66 11.40 -8.90
CA ASP A 141 -0.65 11.62 -9.52
C ASP A 141 -1.57 10.40 -9.36
N ALA A 142 -1.04 9.19 -9.60
CA ALA A 142 -1.80 7.95 -9.45
C ALA A 142 -2.25 7.73 -8.00
N ILE A 143 -1.40 8.04 -7.03
CA ILE A 143 -1.74 7.96 -5.60
C ILE A 143 -2.82 8.98 -5.25
N ALA A 144 -2.72 10.21 -5.76
CA ALA A 144 -3.71 11.25 -5.50
C ALA A 144 -5.10 10.86 -6.01
N ILE A 145 -5.18 10.31 -7.23
CA ILE A 145 -6.43 9.82 -7.82
C ILE A 145 -6.99 8.63 -7.03
N PHE A 146 -6.15 7.65 -6.69
CA PHE A 146 -6.56 6.53 -5.85
C PHE A 146 -7.08 7.00 -4.49
N ALA A 147 -6.41 7.98 -3.88
CA ALA A 147 -6.79 8.51 -2.58
C ALA A 147 -8.16 9.21 -2.62
N SER A 148 -8.43 10.02 -3.66
CA SER A 148 -9.73 10.67 -3.81
C SER A 148 -10.87 9.69 -4.04
N GLU A 149 -10.58 8.55 -4.69
CA GLU A 149 -11.60 7.57 -5.07
C GLU A 149 -11.86 6.54 -3.95
N TYR A 150 -10.81 6.03 -3.32
CA TYR A 150 -10.88 4.81 -2.50
C TYR A 150 -10.47 5.02 -1.03
N LEU A 151 -9.99 6.19 -0.62
CA LEU A 151 -9.63 6.46 0.77
C LEU A 151 -10.62 7.39 1.47
N PRO A 152 -10.71 7.35 2.82
CA PRO A 152 -11.60 8.24 3.57
C PRO A 152 -11.22 9.70 3.38
N ALA A 153 -12.18 10.52 2.92
CA ALA A 153 -12.02 11.98 2.86
C ALA A 153 -12.23 12.66 4.23
N ASN A 154 -12.93 11.99 5.15
CA ASN A 154 -13.30 12.54 6.45
C ASN A 154 -12.66 11.73 7.59
N ARG A 155 -12.27 12.44 8.65
CA ARG A 155 -11.80 11.81 9.89
C ARG A 155 -12.93 11.04 10.55
N THR A 156 -12.59 9.95 11.22
CA THR A 156 -13.55 9.18 12.02
C THR A 156 -13.97 10.04 13.20
N THR A 157 -15.26 10.34 13.29
CA THR A 157 -15.87 10.84 14.52
C THR A 157 -15.97 9.67 15.48
N ILE A 158 -14.94 9.47 16.30
CA ILE A 158 -15.08 8.60 17.46
C ILE A 158 -16.02 9.31 18.42
N LYS A 159 -17.32 8.95 18.40
CA LYS A 159 -18.17 9.21 19.56
C LYS A 159 -17.52 8.45 20.73
N PRO A 160 -17.18 9.11 21.85
CA PRO A 160 -16.78 8.37 23.04
C PRO A 160 -17.89 7.36 23.32
N ARG A 161 -17.52 6.09 23.46
CA ARG A 161 -18.43 5.06 23.92
C ARG A 161 -18.88 5.52 25.30
N LEU A 162 -20.12 6.01 25.41
CA LEU A 162 -20.74 6.19 26.72
C LEU A 162 -20.68 4.80 27.36
N GLU A 163 -19.91 4.66 28.43
CA GLU A 163 -19.90 3.43 29.19
C GLU A 163 -21.30 3.23 29.76
N ALA A 164 -21.99 2.22 29.22
CA ALA A 164 -23.19 1.68 29.83
C ALA A 164 -22.75 0.55 30.77
N HIS A 165 -22.79 0.82 32.07
CA HIS A 165 -23.27 -0.06 33.16
C HIS A 165 -22.91 0.64 34.51
N LEU A 166 -23.87 1.25 35.21
CA LEU A 166 -24.82 0.64 36.17
C LEU A 166 -24.13 0.01 37.40
N ASP A 167 -24.18 0.75 38.51
CA ASP A 167 -24.49 0.31 39.88
C ASP A 167 -25.43 1.41 40.39
N LEU A 168 -26.74 1.25 40.63
CA LEU A 168 -27.45 0.35 41.55
C LEU A 168 -26.77 0.14 42.91
N MET A 169 -26.63 1.23 43.68
CA MET A 169 -26.98 1.31 45.11
C MET A 169 -27.44 2.72 45.46
#